data_AF-A0A7Y0AK54-F1
#
_entry.id   AF-A0A7Y0AK54-F1
#
_cell.length_a   1.000
_cell.length_b   1.000
_cell.length_c   1.000
_cell.angle_alpha   90.00
_cell.angle_beta   90.00
_cell.angle_gamma   90.00
#
_symmetry.space_group_name_H-M   'P 1'
#
loop_
_entity.id
_entity.type
_entity.pdbx_description
1 polymer ?
#
loop_
_entity_poly.entity_id
_entity_poly.type
_entity_poly.pdbx_seq_one_letter_code
_entity_poly.pdbx_strand_id
1 'polypeptide(L)'
;MSPKSVAVFIFSMVTILAKAQIDTTKIKSYADQVMVRVNFDTNIEEYVHTEGPEDKPLETTLSINNKTRASFSVDYKIISATVSFTPSFLPGNNDDELKGNSSYADFRFRFFPKRFIQTVYYKNVKGFYLENMQDFFPEWKEGKDPYFQFPDLRVQSFGGSTAYVMKKDFSLKSIYTQGEWQKESRGSWVPFVDYDLSIFRDILNGQKSKESQYSFGANMGYFYNWVLGAKKRVNIAPNIALGLGGMFSSSWDIHNDGTKFNKQNTQYLTFKFATGLHIGYNTDRFLFGGKFNVNAYAYSEKNNQNVQNNNMYGLLYIGYRFPPPKVVQRNYDKIQKKIPIL
;
A
#
# COMPACT_ATOMS: atom_id res chain seq x y z
N MET A 1 17.37 -17.94 6.69
CA MET A 1 16.33 -18.03 7.75
C MET A 1 15.22 -18.93 7.25
N SER A 2 14.77 -19.90 8.06
CA SER A 2 13.69 -20.81 7.62
C SER A 2 12.36 -20.05 7.50
N PRO A 3 11.42 -20.46 6.62
CA PRO A 3 10.09 -19.86 6.52
C PRO A 3 9.33 -19.84 7.86
N LYS A 4 9.60 -20.83 8.72
CA LYS A 4 9.02 -20.93 10.07
C LYS A 4 9.54 -19.84 11.01
N SER A 5 10.77 -19.38 10.82
CA SER A 5 11.40 -18.34 11.66
C SER A 5 10.84 -16.94 11.36
N VAL A 6 10.44 -16.68 10.11
CA VAL A 6 9.82 -15.40 9.70
C VAL A 6 8.39 -15.28 10.26
N ALA A 7 7.63 -16.38 10.23
CA ALA A 7 6.27 -16.41 10.80
C ALA A 7 6.28 -16.18 12.32
N VAL A 8 7.26 -16.73 13.05
CA VAL A 8 7.40 -16.53 14.50
C VAL A 8 7.84 -15.10 14.85
N PHE A 9 8.66 -14.46 14.00
CA PHE A 9 9.13 -13.08 14.23
C PHE A 9 8.01 -12.04 13.96
N ILE A 10 7.15 -12.27 12.97
CA ILE A 10 5.97 -11.42 12.73
C ILE A 10 4.92 -11.59 13.84
N PHE A 11 4.84 -12.76 14.46
CA PHE A 11 3.90 -13.01 15.57
C PHE A 11 4.40 -12.46 16.92
N SER A 12 5.72 -12.40 17.17
CA SER A 12 6.26 -12.00 18.48
C SER A 12 6.19 -10.51 18.77
N MET A 13 6.06 -9.64 17.75
CA MET A 13 5.84 -8.20 17.97
C MET A 13 4.42 -7.83 18.45
N VAL A 14 3.50 -8.81 18.58
CA VAL A 14 2.09 -8.56 18.96
C VAL A 14 1.85 -8.70 20.47
N THR A 15 2.81 -9.16 21.27
CA THR A 15 2.63 -9.34 22.73
C THR A 15 2.92 -8.08 23.53
N ILE A 16 2.22 -6.98 23.25
CA ILE A 16 2.05 -5.88 24.22
C ILE A 16 0.61 -5.92 24.72
N LEU A 17 0.41 -6.49 25.91
CA LEU A 17 -0.85 -6.51 26.64
C LEU A 17 -1.18 -5.11 27.19
N ALA A 18 -1.43 -4.14 26.31
CA ALA A 18 -2.02 -2.87 26.73
C ALA A 18 -3.52 -3.10 27.02
N LYS A 19 -3.96 -2.86 28.27
CA LYS A 19 -5.39 -2.74 28.61
C LYS A 19 -5.91 -1.42 28.06
N ALA A 20 -6.35 -1.41 26.80
CA ALA A 20 -6.97 -0.27 26.16
C ALA A 20 -8.42 -0.59 25.79
N GLN A 21 -9.36 -0.09 26.59
CA GLN A 21 -10.80 -0.12 26.31
C GLN A 21 -11.15 1.03 25.35
N ILE A 22 -11.91 0.73 24.30
CA ILE A 22 -12.42 1.71 23.33
C ILE A 22 -13.69 2.33 23.91
N ASP A 23 -13.82 3.66 23.80
CA ASP A 23 -15.00 4.39 24.29
C ASP A 23 -16.18 4.25 23.30
N THR A 24 -17.17 3.44 23.68
CA THR A 24 -18.36 3.14 22.87
C THR A 24 -19.37 4.28 22.81
N THR A 25 -19.24 5.30 23.67
CA THR A 25 -20.15 6.45 23.66
C THR A 25 -19.92 7.31 22.42
N LYS A 26 -18.65 7.53 22.06
CA LYS A 26 -18.20 8.41 20.97
C LYS A 26 -17.97 7.70 19.63
N ILE A 27 -17.76 6.39 19.65
CA ILE A 27 -17.49 5.59 18.45
C ILE A 27 -18.56 4.52 18.30
N LYS A 28 -19.19 4.44 17.13
CA LYS A 28 -20.07 3.33 16.75
C LYS A 28 -19.23 2.24 16.07
N SER A 29 -19.33 1.01 16.56
CA SER A 29 -18.70 -0.16 15.94
C SER A 29 -19.69 -0.87 15.03
N TYR A 30 -19.19 -1.42 13.92
CA TYR A 30 -19.93 -2.34 13.03
C TYR A 30 -19.33 -3.75 13.08
N ALA A 31 -18.61 -4.09 14.14
CA ALA A 31 -17.95 -5.40 14.29
C ALA A 31 -18.93 -6.59 14.33
N ASP A 32 -20.22 -6.33 14.52
CA ASP A 32 -21.32 -7.30 14.45
C ASP A 32 -21.86 -7.52 13.03
N GLN A 33 -21.37 -6.77 12.04
CA GLN A 33 -21.76 -6.85 10.63
C GLN A 33 -20.59 -7.32 9.76
N VAL A 34 -20.91 -7.96 8.64
CA VAL A 34 -19.97 -8.13 7.53
C VAL A 34 -20.12 -6.93 6.62
N MET A 35 -18.99 -6.36 6.21
CA MET A 35 -18.95 -5.30 5.22
C MET A 35 -18.21 -5.80 3.97
N VAL A 36 -18.80 -5.57 2.82
CA VAL A 36 -18.14 -5.72 1.52
C VAL A 36 -17.92 -4.33 0.92
N ARG A 37 -16.82 -4.17 0.20
CA ARG A 37 -16.49 -2.90 -0.45
C ARG A 37 -15.78 -3.14 -1.76
N VAL A 38 -16.14 -2.34 -2.76
CA VAL A 38 -15.43 -2.24 -4.03
C VAL A 38 -14.77 -0.88 -4.12
N ASN A 39 -13.51 -0.85 -4.53
CA ASN A 39 -12.76 0.37 -4.78
C ASN A 39 -12.24 0.42 -6.21
N PHE A 40 -12.15 1.62 -6.75
CA PHE A 40 -11.37 1.92 -7.95
C PHE A 40 -10.36 3.00 -7.61
N ASP A 41 -9.10 2.81 -7.97
CA ASP A 41 -8.05 3.76 -7.66
C ASP A 41 -6.96 3.81 -8.73
N THR A 42 -6.20 4.91 -8.73
CA THR A 42 -5.09 5.16 -9.65
C THR A 42 -3.74 4.90 -9.01
N ASN A 43 -3.69 4.19 -7.86
CA ASN A 43 -2.45 3.91 -7.15
C ASN A 43 -1.72 2.76 -7.82
N ILE A 44 -0.97 3.12 -8.84
CA ILE A 44 -0.22 2.20 -9.67
C ILE A 44 1.25 2.49 -9.48
N GLU A 45 2.05 1.43 -9.56
CA GLU A 45 3.48 1.52 -9.32
C GLU A 45 4.18 2.20 -10.48
N GLU A 46 4.96 3.22 -10.13
CA GLU A 46 5.91 3.89 -10.99
C GLU A 46 7.27 3.83 -10.26
N TYR A 47 8.29 3.36 -10.98
CA TYR A 47 9.66 3.28 -10.46
C TYR A 47 10.51 4.29 -11.22
N VAL A 48 10.90 5.36 -10.53
CA VAL A 48 11.80 6.37 -11.05
C VAL A 48 13.21 6.07 -10.54
N HIS A 49 14.13 5.91 -11.48
CA HIS A 49 15.56 5.81 -11.22
C HIS A 49 16.26 7.05 -11.76
N THR A 50 17.18 7.63 -10.99
CA THR A 50 17.81 8.91 -11.32
C THR A 50 19.32 8.74 -11.30
N GLU A 51 20.00 9.08 -12.40
CA GLU A 51 21.46 9.01 -12.54
C GLU A 51 22.04 10.34 -13.03
N GLY A 52 23.32 10.61 -12.75
CA GLY A 52 24.01 11.81 -13.21
C GLY A 52 24.13 12.93 -12.17
N PRO A 53 24.67 14.10 -12.56
CA PRO A 53 24.91 15.22 -11.64
C PRO A 53 23.60 15.94 -11.28
N GLU A 54 23.54 16.53 -10.07
CA GLU A 54 22.32 17.14 -9.50
C GLU A 54 21.68 18.24 -10.37
N ASP A 55 22.47 18.90 -11.23
CA ASP A 55 22.01 19.99 -12.10
C ASP A 55 21.31 19.50 -13.38
N LYS A 56 21.58 18.27 -13.82
CA LYS A 56 20.93 17.61 -14.97
C LYS A 56 20.87 16.09 -14.77
N PRO A 57 20.02 15.60 -13.86
CA PRO A 57 19.83 14.16 -13.71
C PRO A 57 19.13 13.58 -14.94
N LEU A 58 19.55 12.39 -15.35
CA LEU A 58 18.82 11.55 -16.28
C LEU A 58 17.86 10.68 -15.46
N GLU A 59 16.56 10.84 -15.69
CA GLU A 59 15.53 10.02 -15.06
C GLU A 59 15.11 8.88 -15.97
N THR A 60 14.92 7.69 -15.41
CA THR A 60 14.37 6.52 -16.08
C THR A 60 13.10 6.13 -15.33
N THR A 61 11.95 6.28 -15.98
CA THR A 61 10.65 5.99 -15.38
C THR A 61 10.10 4.68 -15.92
N LEU A 62 10.03 3.66 -15.07
CA LEU A 62 9.42 2.37 -15.41
C LEU A 62 8.00 2.31 -14.86
N SER A 63 7.06 2.01 -15.75
CA SER A 63 5.63 2.04 -15.47
C SER A 63 4.96 0.77 -15.98
N ILE A 64 3.76 0.48 -15.48
CA ILE A 64 2.96 -0.63 -15.99
C ILE A 64 1.85 -0.14 -16.91
N ASN A 65 1.46 -0.98 -17.86
CA ASN A 65 0.36 -0.72 -18.80
C ASN A 65 -1.03 -0.81 -18.15
N ASN A 66 -1.14 -0.43 -16.88
CA ASN A 66 -2.39 -0.33 -16.18
C ASN A 66 -2.50 1.07 -15.61
N LYS A 67 -3.66 1.72 -15.78
CA LYS A 67 -3.98 3.05 -15.25
C LYS A 67 -5.04 3.03 -14.15
N THR A 68 -5.77 1.93 -13.99
CA THR A 68 -6.78 1.80 -12.91
C THR A 68 -6.75 0.43 -12.25
N ARG A 69 -6.74 0.43 -10.92
CA ARG A 69 -6.85 -0.76 -10.08
C ARG A 69 -8.26 -0.91 -9.54
N ALA A 70 -8.78 -2.13 -9.55
CA ALA A 70 -10.00 -2.52 -8.84
C ALA A 70 -9.64 -3.29 -7.57
N SER A 71 -10.33 -3.02 -6.47
CA SER A 71 -10.16 -3.76 -5.22
C SER A 71 -11.50 -4.28 -4.70
N PHE A 72 -11.49 -5.49 -4.18
CA PHE A 72 -12.60 -6.06 -3.40
C PHE A 72 -12.14 -6.31 -1.98
N SER A 73 -12.87 -5.73 -1.00
CA SER A 73 -12.61 -5.90 0.42
C SER A 73 -13.76 -6.61 1.12
N VAL A 74 -13.40 -7.47 2.08
CA VAL A 74 -14.34 -8.04 3.06
C VAL A 74 -13.81 -7.73 4.45
N ASP A 75 -14.65 -7.12 5.27
CA ASP A 75 -14.34 -6.77 6.64
C ASP A 75 -15.35 -7.46 7.58
N TYR A 76 -14.83 -8.11 8.63
CA TYR A 76 -15.64 -8.69 9.70
C TYR A 76 -14.86 -8.63 11.01
N LYS A 77 -15.51 -8.14 12.07
CA LYS A 77 -14.90 -7.97 13.40
C LYS A 77 -13.62 -7.12 13.32
N ILE A 78 -12.46 -7.71 13.63
CA ILE A 78 -11.17 -7.02 13.60
C ILE A 78 -10.33 -7.37 12.36
N ILE A 79 -10.90 -8.09 11.39
CA ILE A 79 -10.19 -8.56 10.19
C ILE A 79 -10.74 -7.85 8.96
N SER A 80 -9.83 -7.37 8.12
CA SER A 80 -10.11 -6.83 6.79
C SER A 80 -9.20 -7.54 5.80
N ALA A 81 -9.78 -8.24 4.84
CA ALA A 81 -9.06 -8.81 3.70
C ALA A 81 -9.38 -8.00 2.45
N THR A 82 -8.39 -7.76 1.59
CA THR A 82 -8.57 -7.05 0.33
C THR A 82 -7.74 -7.72 -0.75
N VAL A 83 -8.36 -7.95 -1.90
CA VAL A 83 -7.68 -8.33 -3.13
C VAL A 83 -7.80 -7.18 -4.13
N SER A 84 -6.71 -6.84 -4.79
CA SER A 84 -6.68 -5.82 -5.82
C SER A 84 -5.99 -6.33 -7.08
N PHE A 85 -6.50 -5.92 -8.23
CA PHE A 85 -6.05 -6.34 -9.55
C PHE A 85 -6.36 -5.25 -10.59
N THR A 86 -5.77 -5.37 -11.77
CA THR A 86 -5.95 -4.44 -12.90
C THR A 86 -6.76 -5.11 -14.01
N PRO A 87 -8.09 -5.00 -14.00
CA PRO A 87 -8.91 -5.62 -15.04
C PRO A 87 -8.70 -4.96 -16.40
N SER A 88 -8.50 -5.76 -17.44
CA SER A 88 -8.25 -5.29 -18.81
C SER A 88 -9.44 -4.57 -19.45
N PHE A 89 -10.66 -4.76 -18.96
CA PHE A 89 -11.85 -4.06 -19.47
C PHE A 89 -11.93 -2.59 -19.05
N LEU A 90 -11.10 -2.14 -18.09
CA LEU A 90 -11.07 -0.73 -17.69
C LEU A 90 -10.23 0.08 -18.68
N PRO A 91 -10.70 1.28 -19.09
CA PRO A 91 -9.93 2.15 -19.97
C PRO A 91 -8.52 2.42 -19.44
N GLY A 92 -7.50 2.26 -20.29
CA GLY A 92 -6.11 2.47 -19.93
C GLY A 92 -5.41 1.26 -19.30
N ASN A 93 -6.06 0.10 -19.23
CA ASN A 93 -5.45 -1.18 -18.83
C ASN A 93 -5.23 -2.15 -20.01
N ASN A 94 -5.35 -1.67 -21.24
CA ASN A 94 -5.45 -2.51 -22.45
C ASN A 94 -4.70 -1.95 -23.67
N ASP A 95 -3.71 -1.07 -23.46
CA ASP A 95 -2.88 -0.50 -24.53
C ASP A 95 -1.70 -1.43 -24.86
N ASP A 96 -2.00 -2.72 -25.01
CA ASP A 96 -1.00 -3.79 -25.09
C ASP A 96 -0.16 -3.70 -26.37
N GLU A 97 -0.72 -3.11 -27.45
CA GLU A 97 -0.03 -2.93 -28.73
C GLU A 97 1.17 -1.99 -28.61
N LEU A 98 1.05 -0.89 -27.85
CA LEU A 98 2.12 0.10 -27.70
C LEU A 98 3.00 -0.18 -26.47
N LYS A 99 2.40 -0.61 -25.35
CA LYS A 99 3.06 -0.67 -24.04
C LYS A 99 3.36 -2.08 -23.54
N GLY A 100 2.84 -3.10 -24.22
CA GLY A 100 3.00 -4.50 -23.84
C GLY A 100 2.11 -4.90 -22.67
N ASN A 101 2.10 -6.20 -22.37
CA ASN A 101 1.23 -6.77 -21.36
C ASN A 101 1.77 -6.53 -19.94
N SER A 102 0.93 -5.98 -19.06
CA SER A 102 1.19 -5.86 -17.63
C SER A 102 0.20 -6.66 -16.78
N SER A 103 0.65 -7.13 -15.63
CA SER A 103 -0.20 -7.80 -14.65
C SER A 103 0.05 -7.30 -13.24
N TYR A 104 -1.03 -7.16 -12.47
CA TYR A 104 -0.99 -6.67 -11.10
C TYR A 104 -1.85 -7.54 -10.18
N ALA A 105 -1.28 -7.93 -9.04
CA ALA A 105 -2.01 -8.54 -7.93
C ALA A 105 -1.51 -7.99 -6.58
N ASP A 106 -2.44 -7.53 -5.73
CA ASP A 106 -2.18 -7.15 -4.32
C ASP A 106 -3.16 -7.89 -3.41
N PHE A 107 -2.62 -8.62 -2.43
CA PHE A 107 -3.37 -9.23 -1.35
C PHE A 107 -3.00 -8.56 -0.03
N ARG A 108 -3.97 -7.92 0.61
CA ARG A 108 -3.78 -7.16 1.84
C ARG A 108 -4.65 -7.69 2.95
N PHE A 109 -4.03 -7.96 4.10
CA PHE A 109 -4.72 -8.29 5.33
C PHE A 109 -4.45 -7.21 6.37
N ARG A 110 -5.52 -6.77 7.02
CA ARG A 110 -5.45 -5.79 8.10
C ARG A 110 -6.16 -6.31 9.34
N PHE A 111 -5.47 -6.21 10.46
CA PHE A 111 -5.94 -6.61 11.78
C PHE A 111 -6.03 -5.39 12.69
N PHE A 112 -7.03 -5.38 13.55
CA PHE A 112 -7.33 -4.25 14.43
C PHE A 112 -7.36 -4.61 15.92
N PRO A 113 -6.30 -5.20 16.50
CA PRO A 113 -6.29 -5.55 17.91
C PRO A 113 -6.23 -4.29 18.78
N LYS A 114 -7.34 -3.98 19.45
CA LYS A 114 -7.49 -2.79 20.30
C LYS A 114 -7.19 -1.50 19.53
N ARG A 115 -6.09 -0.82 19.87
CA ARG A 115 -5.63 0.44 19.26
C ARG A 115 -4.50 0.24 18.25
N PHE A 116 -4.07 -1.00 18.04
CA PHE A 116 -3.11 -1.31 17.00
C PHE A 116 -3.82 -1.56 15.67
N ILE A 117 -3.14 -1.19 14.60
CA ILE A 117 -3.50 -1.55 13.24
C ILE A 117 -2.30 -2.23 12.63
N GLN A 118 -2.44 -3.52 12.38
CA GLN A 118 -1.43 -4.32 11.71
C GLN A 118 -1.87 -4.55 10.27
N THR A 119 -1.09 -4.07 9.31
CA THR A 119 -1.29 -4.37 7.89
C THR A 119 -0.18 -5.28 7.41
N VAL A 120 -0.49 -6.30 6.64
CA VAL A 120 0.48 -7.10 5.88
C VAL A 120 -0.02 -7.23 4.45
N TYR A 121 0.89 -7.26 3.50
CA TYR A 121 0.54 -7.41 2.09
C TYR A 121 1.56 -8.25 1.33
N TYR A 122 1.06 -8.86 0.26
CA TYR A 122 1.85 -9.42 -0.82
C TYR A 122 1.42 -8.77 -2.12
N LYS A 123 2.39 -8.23 -2.86
CA LYS A 123 2.17 -7.56 -4.14
C LYS A 123 3.04 -8.22 -5.20
N ASN A 124 2.48 -8.41 -6.38
CA ASN A 124 3.18 -8.96 -7.54
C ASN A 124 2.81 -8.19 -8.79
N VAL A 125 3.81 -7.57 -9.40
CA VAL A 125 3.68 -6.76 -10.60
C VAL A 125 4.63 -7.33 -11.66
N LYS A 126 4.18 -7.50 -12.90
CA LYS A 126 5.00 -8.00 -14.01
C LYS A 126 4.66 -7.24 -15.29
N GLY A 127 5.68 -7.00 -16.10
CA GLY A 127 5.56 -6.38 -17.41
C GLY A 127 5.53 -4.87 -17.26
N PHE A 128 6.62 -4.23 -17.65
CA PHE A 128 6.81 -2.79 -17.54
C PHE A 128 7.18 -2.20 -18.91
N TYR A 129 7.12 -0.90 -19.02
CA TYR A 129 7.66 -0.14 -20.14
C TYR A 129 8.35 1.12 -19.64
N LEU A 130 9.26 1.66 -20.45
CA LEU A 130 9.90 2.95 -20.21
C LEU A 130 8.89 4.06 -20.52
N GLU A 131 8.38 4.77 -19.52
CA GLU A 131 7.33 5.77 -19.70
C GLU A 131 7.85 7.05 -20.38
N ASN A 132 9.04 7.52 -19.99
CA ASN A 132 9.66 8.73 -20.49
C ASN A 132 10.57 8.49 -21.71
N MET A 133 10.07 7.76 -22.72
CA MET A 133 10.80 7.45 -23.97
C MET A 133 11.43 8.67 -24.64
N GLN A 134 10.73 9.82 -24.58
CA GLN A 134 11.15 11.07 -25.22
C GLN A 134 12.54 11.56 -24.76
N ASP A 135 12.92 11.26 -23.51
CA ASP A 135 14.19 11.68 -22.91
C ASP A 135 15.38 10.90 -23.48
N PHE A 136 15.13 9.70 -24.01
CA PHE A 136 16.15 8.79 -24.56
C PHE A 136 16.10 8.71 -26.09
N PHE A 137 14.92 8.89 -26.68
CA PHE A 137 14.65 8.75 -28.10
C PHE A 137 13.87 9.96 -28.62
N PRO A 138 14.54 11.07 -28.97
CA PRO A 138 13.87 12.31 -29.38
C PRO A 138 12.95 12.20 -30.61
N GLU A 139 13.21 11.23 -31.48
CA GLU A 139 12.42 10.96 -32.68
C GLU A 139 11.17 10.10 -32.44
N TRP A 140 11.05 9.50 -31.24
CA TRP A 140 9.90 8.69 -30.85
C TRP A 140 8.64 9.56 -30.70
N LYS A 141 7.49 9.06 -31.16
CA LYS A 141 6.22 9.78 -31.13
C LYS A 141 5.20 9.06 -30.27
N GLU A 142 4.76 9.74 -29.21
CA GLU A 142 3.73 9.25 -28.29
C GLU A 142 2.44 8.85 -29.03
N GLY A 143 1.89 7.69 -28.67
CA GLY A 143 0.66 7.15 -29.24
C GLY A 143 0.80 6.61 -30.68
N LYS A 144 2.01 6.62 -31.26
CA LYS A 144 2.29 6.06 -32.58
C LYS A 144 3.37 5.00 -32.54
N ASP A 145 4.51 5.32 -31.92
CA ASP A 145 5.65 4.43 -31.86
C ASP A 145 5.57 3.56 -30.59
N PRO A 146 5.95 2.28 -30.66
CA PRO A 146 5.92 1.39 -29.51
C PRO A 146 6.92 1.87 -28.44
N TYR A 147 6.58 1.65 -27.17
CA TYR A 147 7.46 1.93 -26.05
C TYR A 147 8.56 0.87 -25.93
N PHE A 148 9.66 1.19 -25.26
CA PHE A 148 10.64 0.19 -24.86
C PHE A 148 10.07 -0.65 -23.72
N GLN A 149 9.93 -1.96 -23.93
CA GLN A 149 9.21 -2.86 -23.02
C GLN A 149 10.15 -3.77 -22.23
N PHE A 150 9.77 -4.05 -21.00
CA PHE A 150 10.41 -4.98 -20.07
C PHE A 150 9.39 -6.07 -19.70
N PRO A 151 9.09 -7.01 -20.61
CA PRO A 151 8.02 -7.99 -20.40
C PRO A 151 8.34 -8.98 -19.26
N ASP A 152 9.62 -9.20 -18.96
CA ASP A 152 10.07 -10.12 -17.91
C ASP A 152 10.37 -9.45 -16.58
N LEU A 153 10.41 -8.10 -16.55
CA LEU A 153 10.60 -7.36 -15.32
C LEU A 153 9.42 -7.63 -14.38
N ARG A 154 9.76 -8.17 -13.22
CA ARG A 154 8.82 -8.60 -12.19
C ARG A 154 9.25 -8.09 -10.83
N VAL A 155 8.33 -7.42 -10.16
CA VAL A 155 8.50 -6.92 -8.80
C VAL A 155 7.58 -7.67 -7.86
N GLN A 156 8.18 -8.32 -6.86
CA GLN A 156 7.45 -9.00 -5.78
C GLN A 156 7.74 -8.31 -4.46
N SER A 157 6.72 -7.74 -3.83
CA SER A 157 6.84 -7.04 -2.56
C SER A 157 6.12 -7.79 -1.44
N PHE A 158 6.79 -7.89 -0.30
CA PHE A 158 6.27 -8.46 0.94
C PHE A 158 6.47 -7.43 2.03
N GLY A 159 5.39 -6.80 2.46
CA GLY A 159 5.50 -5.68 3.37
C GLY A 159 4.35 -5.58 4.35
N GLY A 160 4.42 -4.55 5.16
CA GLY A 160 3.41 -4.29 6.17
C GLY A 160 3.65 -3.01 6.93
N SER A 161 2.71 -2.72 7.82
CA SER A 161 2.83 -1.62 8.75
C SER A 161 2.18 -1.93 10.08
N THR A 162 2.77 -1.41 11.14
CA THR A 162 2.24 -1.50 12.50
C THR A 162 2.02 -0.10 13.02
N ALA A 163 0.75 0.29 13.16
CA ALA A 163 0.35 1.60 13.66
C ALA A 163 -0.30 1.51 15.04
N TYR A 164 -0.15 2.55 15.84
CA TYR A 164 -0.81 2.66 17.14
C TYR A 164 -1.60 3.96 17.26
N VAL A 165 -2.88 3.86 17.58
CA VAL A 165 -3.73 5.04 17.79
C VAL A 165 -3.56 5.54 19.21
N MET A 166 -2.94 6.71 19.40
CA MET A 166 -2.66 7.24 20.74
C MET A 166 -3.95 7.59 21.51
N LYS A 167 -4.92 8.23 20.85
CA LYS A 167 -6.15 8.73 21.48
C LYS A 167 -7.28 7.70 21.45
N LYS A 168 -7.88 7.40 22.61
CA LYS A 168 -8.90 6.35 22.76
C LYS A 168 -10.26 6.66 22.12
N ASP A 169 -10.58 7.94 21.97
CA ASP A 169 -11.84 8.44 21.40
C ASP A 169 -11.71 8.83 19.92
N PHE A 170 -10.62 8.43 19.27
CA PHE A 170 -10.40 8.57 17.84
C PHE A 170 -10.42 7.20 17.17
N SER A 171 -11.11 7.10 16.03
CA SER A 171 -11.16 5.86 15.25
C SER A 171 -10.51 6.04 13.90
N LEU A 172 -9.27 5.59 13.80
CA LEU A 172 -8.58 5.52 12.51
C LEU A 172 -9.23 4.49 11.56
N LYS A 173 -9.96 3.51 12.10
CA LYS A 173 -10.75 2.55 11.32
C LYS A 173 -11.89 3.24 10.57
N SER A 174 -12.47 4.31 11.12
CA SER A 174 -13.52 5.07 10.45
C SER A 174 -13.06 5.74 9.15
N ILE A 175 -11.76 6.02 9.03
CA ILE A 175 -11.12 6.61 7.84
C ILE A 175 -10.63 5.52 6.88
N TYR A 176 -9.95 4.50 7.39
CA TYR A 176 -9.34 3.49 6.51
C TYR A 176 -10.33 2.47 5.98
N THR A 177 -11.08 1.83 6.87
CA THR A 177 -11.92 0.68 6.53
C THR A 177 -13.39 0.93 6.71
N GLN A 178 -13.81 2.01 7.37
CA GLN A 178 -15.22 2.26 7.72
C GLN A 178 -15.82 1.15 8.62
N GLY A 179 -15.00 0.31 9.27
CA GLY A 179 -15.48 -0.68 10.25
C GLY A 179 -16.00 -0.08 11.56
N GLU A 180 -15.71 1.20 11.78
CA GLU A 180 -16.21 2.01 12.89
C GLU A 180 -16.66 3.39 12.34
N TRP A 181 -17.45 4.13 13.10
CA TRP A 181 -17.86 5.49 12.78
C TRP A 181 -17.73 6.41 13.99
N GLN A 182 -17.05 7.55 13.82
CA GLN A 182 -16.98 8.57 14.86
C GLN A 182 -18.26 9.40 14.90
N LYS A 183 -18.79 9.63 16.10
CA LYS A 183 -19.93 10.51 16.34
C LYS A 183 -19.50 11.95 16.63
N GLU A 184 -18.21 12.19 16.81
CA GLU A 184 -17.66 13.51 17.12
C GLU A 184 -16.36 13.73 16.35
N SER A 185 -16.12 14.98 15.97
CA SER A 185 -14.87 15.39 15.35
C SER A 185 -13.72 15.24 16.34
N ARG A 186 -12.74 14.40 16.00
CA ARG A 186 -11.55 14.16 16.82
C ARG A 186 -10.38 13.81 15.92
N GLY A 187 -9.17 14.08 16.40
CA GLY A 187 -7.94 13.62 15.79
C GLY A 187 -7.05 12.88 16.78
N SER A 188 -6.02 12.23 16.26
CA SER A 188 -4.99 11.56 17.05
C SER A 188 -3.66 11.62 16.32
N TRP A 189 -2.59 11.71 17.11
CA TRP A 189 -1.28 11.24 16.70
C TRP A 189 -1.29 9.72 16.58
N VAL A 190 -0.60 9.23 15.57
CA VAL A 190 -0.51 7.83 15.19
C VAL A 190 0.94 7.57 14.78
N PRO A 191 1.77 7.04 15.69
CA PRO A 191 3.06 6.48 15.31
C PRO A 191 2.83 5.19 14.54
N PHE A 192 3.65 4.96 13.51
CA PHE A 192 3.63 3.72 12.77
C PHE A 192 4.99 3.39 12.19
N VAL A 193 5.29 2.10 12.11
CA VAL A 193 6.45 1.59 11.39
C VAL A 193 5.97 0.94 10.10
N ASP A 194 6.70 1.18 9.02
CA ASP A 194 6.52 0.53 7.73
C ASP A 194 7.74 -0.36 7.47
N TYR A 195 7.53 -1.50 6.82
CA TYR A 195 8.60 -2.40 6.39
C TYR A 195 8.21 -3.08 5.09
N ASP A 196 9.18 -3.24 4.21
CA ASP A 196 8.98 -3.90 2.93
C ASP A 196 10.23 -4.65 2.47
N LEU A 197 10.00 -5.81 1.86
CA LEU A 197 10.97 -6.55 1.07
C LEU A 197 10.47 -6.62 -0.36
N SER A 198 11.14 -5.90 -1.27
CA SER A 198 10.86 -5.94 -2.70
C SER A 198 11.96 -6.72 -3.44
N ILE A 199 11.55 -7.60 -4.33
CA ILE A 199 12.44 -8.42 -5.15
C ILE A 199 12.14 -8.15 -6.62
N PHE A 200 13.09 -7.51 -7.28
CA PHE A 200 13.08 -7.25 -8.71
C PHE A 200 13.81 -8.40 -9.41
N ARG A 201 13.22 -8.89 -10.50
CA ARG A 201 13.83 -9.87 -11.38
C ARG A 201 13.53 -9.49 -12.80
N ASP A 202 14.51 -9.59 -13.67
CA ASP A 202 14.34 -9.31 -15.08
C ASP A 202 15.17 -10.27 -15.94
N ILE A 203 14.85 -10.31 -17.23
CA ILE A 203 15.59 -11.01 -18.27
C ILE A 203 15.78 -10.03 -19.42
N LEU A 204 16.98 -9.48 -19.55
CA LEU A 204 17.33 -8.55 -20.63
C LEU A 204 18.38 -9.19 -21.53
N ASN A 205 18.10 -9.32 -22.83
CA ASN A 205 19.00 -9.93 -23.82
C ASN A 205 19.54 -11.32 -23.39
N GLY A 206 18.72 -12.11 -22.70
CA GLY A 206 19.08 -13.44 -22.18
C GLY A 206 19.85 -13.41 -20.84
N GLN A 207 20.26 -12.24 -20.36
CA GLN A 207 20.90 -12.06 -19.05
C GLN A 207 19.85 -11.89 -17.96
N LYS A 208 19.94 -12.71 -16.92
CA LYS A 208 19.03 -12.63 -15.77
C LYS A 208 19.60 -11.67 -14.74
N SER A 209 18.79 -10.73 -14.27
CA SER A 209 19.13 -9.84 -13.17
C SER A 209 18.25 -10.10 -11.96
N LYS A 210 18.77 -9.82 -10.77
CA LYS A 210 17.98 -9.84 -9.54
C LYS A 210 18.47 -8.77 -8.58
N GLU A 211 17.51 -8.02 -8.05
CA GLU A 211 17.73 -7.08 -6.98
C GLU A 211 16.80 -7.37 -5.81
N SER A 212 17.32 -7.28 -4.60
CA SER A 212 16.54 -7.38 -3.37
C SER A 212 16.68 -6.07 -2.61
N GLN A 213 15.55 -5.40 -2.38
CA GLN A 213 15.46 -4.17 -1.60
C GLN A 213 14.74 -4.46 -0.29
N TYR A 214 15.34 -4.07 0.82
CA TYR A 214 14.71 -4.07 2.13
C TYR A 214 14.57 -2.63 2.62
N SER A 215 13.37 -2.22 2.98
CA SER A 215 13.11 -0.90 3.55
C SER A 215 12.44 -1.00 4.91
N PHE A 216 12.77 -0.06 5.78
CA PHE A 216 12.15 0.12 7.08
C PHE A 216 12.04 1.60 7.39
N GLY A 217 10.88 2.05 7.86
CA GLY A 217 10.66 3.44 8.23
C GLY A 217 9.88 3.58 9.53
N ALA A 218 10.30 4.51 10.38
CA ALA A 218 9.55 4.95 11.55
C ALA A 218 8.89 6.30 11.24
N ASN A 219 7.59 6.38 11.49
CA ASN A 219 6.76 7.49 11.07
C ASN A 219 5.87 7.98 12.21
N MET A 220 5.49 9.25 12.13
CA MET A 220 4.50 9.87 13.00
C MET A 220 3.50 10.64 12.13
N GLY A 221 2.22 10.30 12.25
CA GLY A 221 1.14 11.01 11.56
C GLY A 221 0.12 11.62 12.49
N TYR A 222 -0.43 12.76 12.10
CA TYR A 222 -1.64 13.31 12.70
C TYR A 222 -2.81 13.11 11.76
N PHE A 223 -3.85 12.46 12.26
CA PHE A 223 -5.08 12.20 11.53
C PHE A 223 -6.21 12.94 12.22
N TYR A 224 -6.99 13.70 11.46
CA TYR A 224 -8.19 14.35 11.97
C TYR A 224 -9.41 13.79 11.25
N ASN A 225 -10.51 13.58 11.96
CA ASN A 225 -11.78 13.17 11.37
C ASN A 225 -12.84 14.20 11.74
N TRP A 226 -13.24 15.04 10.79
CA TRP A 226 -14.29 16.02 10.97
C TRP A 226 -15.63 15.40 10.62
N VAL A 227 -16.52 15.24 11.59
CA VAL A 227 -17.85 14.66 11.40
C VAL A 227 -18.87 15.78 11.25
N LEU A 228 -19.62 15.76 10.14
CA LEU A 228 -20.47 16.87 9.70
C LEU A 228 -21.96 16.50 9.60
N GLY A 229 -22.78 17.56 9.68
CA GLY A 229 -24.23 17.52 9.52
C GLY A 229 -24.99 17.06 10.77
N ALA A 230 -26.27 17.43 10.85
CA ALA A 230 -27.13 17.08 12.00
C ALA A 230 -27.21 15.56 12.25
N LYS A 231 -27.22 14.77 11.16
CA LYS A 231 -27.23 13.30 11.22
C LYS A 231 -25.85 12.67 11.41
N LYS A 232 -24.76 13.47 11.40
CA LYS A 232 -23.38 13.02 11.59
C LYS A 232 -22.99 11.87 10.66
N ARG A 233 -23.33 11.97 9.37
CA ARG A 233 -23.12 10.91 8.36
C ARG A 233 -22.04 11.23 7.34
N VAL A 234 -21.59 12.47 7.29
CA VAL A 234 -20.52 12.91 6.40
C VAL A 234 -19.27 13.10 7.21
N ASN A 235 -18.13 12.71 6.67
CA ASN A 235 -16.85 13.05 7.26
C ASN A 235 -15.86 13.63 6.24
N ILE A 236 -15.00 14.52 6.72
CA ILE A 236 -13.83 15.05 6.02
C ILE A 236 -12.63 14.79 6.92
N ALA A 237 -11.68 13.99 6.44
CA ALA A 237 -10.59 13.46 7.23
C ALA A 237 -9.23 13.76 6.56
N PRO A 238 -8.65 14.95 6.80
CA PRO A 238 -7.29 15.23 6.38
C PRO A 238 -6.29 14.50 7.30
N ASN A 239 -5.14 14.17 6.74
CA ASN A 239 -4.04 13.60 7.50
C ASN A 239 -2.70 14.05 6.92
N ILE A 240 -1.70 14.08 7.79
CA ILE A 240 -0.31 14.38 7.45
C ILE A 240 0.60 13.47 8.28
N ALA A 241 1.68 12.97 7.70
CA ALA A 241 2.66 12.16 8.37
C ALA A 241 4.07 12.44 7.85
N LEU A 242 5.02 12.38 8.77
CA LEU A 242 6.45 12.47 8.49
C LEU A 242 7.12 11.19 8.95
N GLY A 243 8.19 10.79 8.27
CA GLY A 243 8.92 9.60 8.63
C GLY A 243 10.38 9.64 8.22
N LEU A 244 11.17 8.83 8.91
CA LEU A 244 12.58 8.58 8.63
C LEU A 244 12.81 7.08 8.61
N GLY A 245 13.65 6.64 7.69
CA GLY A 245 13.89 5.22 7.46
C GLY A 245 15.19 4.96 6.72
N GLY A 246 15.42 3.69 6.43
CA GLY A 246 16.52 3.23 5.61
C GLY A 246 16.04 2.25 4.57
N MET A 247 16.67 2.30 3.39
CA MET A 247 16.51 1.31 2.33
C MET A 247 17.88 0.71 2.01
N PHE A 248 17.91 -0.61 1.92
CA PHE A 248 19.11 -1.40 1.65
C PHE A 248 18.85 -2.22 0.40
N SER A 249 19.60 -1.97 -0.66
CA SER A 249 19.52 -2.71 -1.91
C SER A 249 20.75 -3.62 -2.07
N SER A 250 20.52 -4.81 -2.63
CA SER A 250 21.57 -5.70 -3.12
C SER A 250 21.16 -6.26 -4.48
N SER A 251 21.94 -5.93 -5.51
CA SER A 251 21.73 -6.37 -6.89
C SER A 251 22.87 -7.27 -7.35
N TRP A 252 22.56 -8.16 -8.29
CA TRP A 252 23.55 -8.97 -9.01
C TRP A 252 23.00 -9.45 -10.35
N ASP A 253 23.93 -9.69 -11.27
CA ASP A 253 23.67 -10.38 -12.53
C ASP A 253 23.86 -11.89 -12.38
N ILE A 254 23.17 -12.67 -13.21
CA ILE A 254 23.18 -14.13 -13.20
C ILE A 254 23.49 -14.63 -14.61
N HIS A 255 24.61 -15.33 -14.76
CA HIS A 255 24.97 -16.03 -15.99
C HIS A 255 24.02 -17.19 -16.29
N ASN A 256 24.08 -17.69 -17.53
CA ASN A 256 23.30 -18.85 -17.97
C ASN A 256 23.59 -20.14 -17.18
N ASP A 257 24.80 -20.29 -16.63
CA ASP A 257 25.20 -21.40 -15.76
C ASP A 257 24.76 -21.23 -14.30
N GLY A 258 24.11 -20.11 -13.96
CA GLY A 258 23.65 -19.77 -12.62
C GLY A 258 24.69 -19.06 -11.74
N THR A 259 25.90 -18.80 -12.24
CA THR A 259 26.92 -18.04 -11.51
C THR A 259 26.52 -16.58 -11.36
N LYS A 260 26.76 -16.00 -10.18
CA LYS A 260 26.40 -14.60 -9.86
C LYS A 260 27.62 -13.70 -10.00
N PHE A 261 27.44 -12.53 -10.60
CA PHE A 261 28.50 -11.54 -10.79
C PHE A 261 27.95 -10.11 -10.66
N ASN A 262 28.83 -9.10 -10.71
CA ASN A 262 28.47 -7.68 -10.57
C ASN A 262 27.62 -7.36 -9.31
N LYS A 263 28.05 -7.86 -8.15
CA LYS A 263 27.32 -7.56 -6.91
C LYS A 263 27.49 -6.09 -6.53
N GLN A 264 26.37 -5.38 -6.42
CA GLN A 264 26.32 -4.01 -5.90
C GLN A 264 25.44 -3.98 -4.65
N ASN A 265 25.86 -3.20 -3.66
CA ASN A 265 25.03 -2.93 -2.48
C ASN A 265 24.92 -1.42 -2.32
N THR A 266 23.69 -0.96 -2.12
CA THR A 266 23.42 0.48 -1.95
C THR A 266 22.58 0.70 -0.70
N GLN A 267 22.81 1.81 -0.03
CA GLN A 267 22.11 2.18 1.19
C GLN A 267 21.61 3.62 1.06
N TYR A 268 20.33 3.80 1.37
CA TYR A 268 19.67 5.09 1.28
C TYR A 268 19.10 5.45 2.65
N LEU A 269 19.33 6.69 3.08
CA LEU A 269 18.52 7.31 4.12
C LEU A 269 17.24 7.80 3.46
N THR A 270 16.08 7.43 4.00
CA THR A 270 14.78 7.77 3.42
C THR A 270 14.06 8.75 4.32
N PHE A 271 13.64 9.89 3.79
CA PHE A 271 12.67 10.78 4.41
C PHE A 271 11.31 10.61 3.73
N LYS A 272 10.25 10.44 4.51
CA LYS A 272 8.89 10.27 4.02
C LYS A 272 8.03 11.45 4.43
N PHE A 273 7.34 12.02 3.47
CA PHE A 273 6.20 12.90 3.68
C PHE A 273 4.95 12.24 3.11
N ALA A 274 3.90 12.09 3.89
CA ALA A 274 2.63 11.58 3.42
C ALA A 274 1.51 12.53 3.85
N THR A 275 0.59 12.82 2.95
CA THR A 275 -0.62 13.59 3.24
C THR A 275 -1.78 12.99 2.51
N GLY A 276 -2.99 13.22 3.01
CA GLY A 276 -4.17 12.76 2.32
C GLY A 276 -5.45 13.39 2.84
N LEU A 277 -6.49 13.26 2.04
CA LEU A 277 -7.82 13.73 2.31
C LEU A 277 -8.80 12.60 2.05
N HIS A 278 -9.59 12.25 3.07
CA HIS A 278 -10.71 11.34 2.95
C HIS A 278 -12.02 12.11 3.06
N ILE A 279 -12.94 11.89 2.12
CA ILE A 279 -14.31 12.41 2.21
C ILE A 279 -15.25 11.22 2.09
N GLY A 280 -16.16 11.06 3.05
CA GLY A 280 -17.02 9.89 3.11
C GLY A 280 -18.44 10.21 3.55
N TYR A 281 -19.38 9.41 3.06
CA TYR A 281 -20.73 9.30 3.58
C TYR A 281 -20.93 7.89 4.16
N ASN A 282 -21.53 7.82 5.35
CA ASN A 282 -21.72 6.56 6.06
C ASN A 282 -23.10 6.45 6.70
N THR A 283 -23.75 5.31 6.50
CA THR A 283 -24.93 4.86 7.22
C THR A 283 -24.68 3.50 7.86
N ASP A 284 -25.71 2.89 8.45
CA ASP A 284 -25.61 1.56 9.05
C ASP A 284 -25.50 0.43 8.03
N ARG A 285 -25.85 0.69 6.75
CA ARG A 285 -25.80 -0.30 5.67
C ARG A 285 -24.96 0.16 4.50
N PHE A 286 -25.21 1.35 3.99
CA PHE A 286 -24.51 1.89 2.83
C PHE A 286 -23.42 2.88 3.23
N LEU A 287 -22.31 2.82 2.52
CA LEU A 287 -21.19 3.76 2.63
C LEU A 287 -20.59 4.01 1.25
N PHE A 288 -20.11 5.23 1.03
CA PHE A 288 -19.34 5.57 -0.16
C PHE A 288 -18.45 6.78 0.13
N GLY A 289 -17.48 7.03 -0.74
CA GLY A 289 -16.61 8.18 -0.57
C GLY A 289 -15.41 8.16 -1.50
N GLY A 290 -14.55 9.15 -1.31
CA GLY A 290 -13.33 9.35 -2.05
C GLY A 290 -12.14 9.54 -1.11
N LYS A 291 -10.96 9.09 -1.52
CA LYS A 291 -9.69 9.37 -0.88
C LYS A 291 -8.74 9.95 -1.91
N PHE A 292 -7.95 10.90 -1.49
CA PHE A 292 -6.81 11.43 -2.21
C PHE A 292 -5.59 11.30 -1.31
N ASN A 293 -4.50 10.74 -1.82
CA ASN A 293 -3.27 10.58 -1.05
C ASN A 293 -2.08 11.04 -1.89
N VAL A 294 -1.10 11.63 -1.21
CA VAL A 294 0.20 12.01 -1.76
C VAL A 294 1.25 11.45 -0.82
N ASN A 295 2.16 10.65 -1.36
CA ASN A 295 3.35 10.19 -0.65
C ASN A 295 4.58 10.69 -1.42
N ALA A 296 5.48 11.38 -0.73
CA ALA A 296 6.75 11.84 -1.24
C ALA A 296 7.87 11.18 -0.44
N TYR A 297 8.82 10.58 -1.13
CA TYR A 297 10.02 9.98 -0.57
C TYR A 297 11.24 10.69 -1.11
N ALA A 298 12.09 11.20 -0.22
CA ALA A 298 13.41 11.67 -0.57
C ALA A 298 14.44 10.63 -0.12
N TYR A 299 15.29 10.20 -1.04
CA TYR A 299 16.36 9.25 -0.79
C TYR A 299 17.69 10.00 -0.87
N SER A 300 18.49 9.93 0.19
CA SER A 300 19.87 10.41 0.14
C SER A 300 20.80 9.20 0.11
N GLU A 301 21.51 9.03 -1.01
CA GLU A 301 22.59 8.06 -1.13
C GLU A 301 23.90 8.64 -0.54
N LYS A 302 24.71 7.79 0.08
CA LYS A 302 26.01 8.16 0.65
C LYS A 302 26.98 8.80 -0.36
N ASN A 303 26.73 8.65 -1.67
CA ASN A 303 27.50 9.22 -2.78
C ASN A 303 26.81 10.43 -3.46
N ASN A 304 25.89 11.13 -2.79
CA ASN A 304 25.34 12.42 -3.20
C ASN A 304 24.35 12.40 -4.38
N GLN A 305 23.51 11.36 -4.47
CA GLN A 305 22.35 11.33 -5.38
C GLN A 305 21.06 11.41 -4.56
N ASN A 306 20.21 12.37 -4.93
CA ASN A 306 18.89 12.57 -4.34
C ASN A 306 17.82 12.06 -5.30
N VAL A 307 17.23 10.90 -4.99
CA VAL A 307 16.07 10.38 -5.74
C VAL A 307 14.81 10.88 -5.03
N GLN A 308 13.82 11.33 -5.80
CA GLN A 308 12.50 11.69 -5.28
C GLN A 308 11.44 10.81 -5.93
N ASN A 309 10.70 10.05 -5.12
CA ASN A 309 9.55 9.28 -5.61
C ASN A 309 8.27 9.87 -5.01
N ASN A 310 7.41 10.39 -5.89
CA ASN A 310 6.14 11.00 -5.52
C ASN A 310 4.99 10.18 -6.10
N ASN A 311 4.21 9.53 -5.23
CA ASN A 311 3.02 8.79 -5.61
C ASN A 311 1.77 9.56 -5.15
N MET A 312 1.00 10.05 -6.13
CA MET A 312 -0.28 10.70 -5.93
C MET A 312 -1.40 9.87 -6.53
N TYR A 313 -2.44 9.55 -5.73
CA TYR A 313 -3.55 8.77 -6.24
C TYR A 313 -4.89 9.11 -5.60
N GLY A 314 -5.93 8.96 -6.43
CA GLY A 314 -7.33 8.99 -6.03
C GLY A 314 -7.90 7.59 -5.87
N LEU A 315 -8.83 7.43 -4.94
CA LEU A 315 -9.60 6.20 -4.74
C LEU A 315 -11.07 6.56 -4.52
N LEU A 316 -11.97 5.92 -5.26
CA LEU A 316 -13.41 5.92 -5.01
C LEU A 316 -13.83 4.58 -4.44
N TYR A 317 -14.77 4.59 -3.50
CA TYR A 317 -15.29 3.36 -2.92
C TYR A 317 -16.79 3.40 -2.71
N ILE A 318 -17.39 2.21 -2.79
CA ILE A 318 -18.76 1.91 -2.36
C ILE A 318 -18.75 0.64 -1.52
N GLY A 319 -19.52 0.63 -0.45
CA GLY A 319 -19.63 -0.53 0.42
C GLY A 319 -21.03 -0.74 0.98
N TYR A 320 -21.26 -2.00 1.37
CA TYR A 320 -22.51 -2.45 1.94
C TYR A 320 -22.25 -3.33 3.16
N ARG A 321 -23.02 -3.11 4.23
CA ARG A 321 -23.02 -3.89 5.46
C ARG A 321 -24.27 -4.74 5.59
N PHE A 322 -24.07 -5.99 5.96
CA PHE A 322 -25.15 -6.95 6.19
C PHE A 322 -24.84 -7.84 7.40
N PRO A 323 -25.87 -8.47 8.00
CA PRO A 323 -25.67 -9.40 9.10
C PRO A 323 -24.77 -10.58 8.69
N PRO A 324 -23.86 -11.04 9.56
CA PRO A 324 -22.96 -12.15 9.24
C PRO A 324 -23.76 -13.43 8.96
N PRO A 325 -23.45 -14.17 7.88
CA PRO A 325 -23.97 -15.52 7.71
C PRO A 325 -23.55 -16.42 8.89
N LYS A 326 -24.44 -17.31 9.35
CA LYS A 326 -24.18 -18.19 10.51
C LYS A 326 -22.86 -18.96 10.40
N VAL A 327 -22.47 -19.35 9.20
CA VAL A 327 -21.21 -20.07 8.92
C VAL A 327 -19.99 -19.20 9.21
N VAL A 328 -20.00 -17.92 8.77
CA VAL A 328 -18.92 -16.96 9.02
C VAL A 328 -18.77 -16.70 10.51
N GLN A 329 -19.88 -16.45 11.20
CA GLN A 329 -19.91 -16.24 12.65
C GLN A 329 -19.35 -17.46 13.39
N ARG A 330 -19.86 -18.67 13.11
CA ARG A 330 -19.41 -19.90 13.77
C ARG A 330 -17.93 -20.19 13.56
N ASN A 331 -17.41 -19.96 12.37
CA ASN A 331 -15.99 -20.17 12.07
C ASN A 331 -15.11 -19.15 12.79
N TYR A 332 -15.54 -17.89 12.83
CA TYR A 332 -14.85 -16.86 13.62
C TYR A 332 -14.78 -17.23 15.10
N ASP A 333 -15.91 -17.60 15.71
CA ASP A 333 -15.98 -17.95 17.13
C ASP A 333 -15.06 -19.14 17.48
N LYS A 334 -14.95 -20.13 16.57
CA LYS A 334 -14.00 -21.25 16.72
C LYS A 334 -12.54 -20.79 16.72
N ILE A 335 -12.19 -19.84 15.85
CA ILE A 335 -10.83 -19.30 15.75
C ILE A 335 -10.54 -18.42 16.98
N GLN A 336 -11.47 -17.56 17.38
CA GLN A 336 -11.36 -16.69 18.55
C GLN A 336 -11.13 -17.47 19.84
N LYS A 337 -11.77 -18.65 20.02
CA LYS A 337 -11.50 -19.54 21.15
C LYS A 337 -10.04 -20.00 21.23
N LYS A 338 -9.35 -20.13 20.09
CA LYS A 338 -7.94 -20.51 20.02
C LYS A 338 -7.00 -19.31 20.09
N ILE A 339 -7.47 -18.15 19.62
CA ILE A 339 -6.69 -16.92 19.50
C ILE A 339 -7.51 -15.79 20.14
N PRO A 340 -7.43 -15.59 21.47
CA PRO A 340 -8.32 -14.67 22.20
C PRO A 340 -8.20 -13.19 21.83
N ILE A 341 -7.16 -12.81 21.08
CA ILE A 341 -6.98 -11.43 20.61
C ILE A 341 -7.82 -11.10 19.37
N LEU A 342 -8.34 -12.13 18.68
CA LEU A 342 -9.32 -11.99 17.59
C LEU A 342 -10.70 -11.69 18.17
#